data_AF-A0A6J1WFB3-F1
#
_entry.id   AF-A0A6J1WFB3-F1
#
_cell.length_a   1.000
_cell.length_b   1.000
_cell.length_c   1.000
_cell.angle_alpha   90.00
_cell.angle_beta   90.00
_cell.angle_gamma   90.00
#
_symmetry.space_group_name_H-M   'P 1'
#
loop_
_entity.id
_entity.type
_entity.pdbx_description
1 polymer ?
#
loop_
_entity_poly.entity_id
_entity_poly.type
_entity_poly.pdbx_seq_one_letter_code
_entity_poly.pdbx_strand_id
1 'polypeptide(L)'
;MLCWVIAAAGGEIKWRRRLVLRGKLTMHTAYERRDNACPAAVTAVAPARSGRGLAVGDARGRIFRWSAPDMSSSSGAKGGPADHWIRDDTAPYCTQCQVRFTALERRHHCRECGAVFCGRCSRYEAPVRRLRALRPVRVCQRCHDNIQAAKQ
;
A
#
# COMPACT_ATOMS: atom_id res chain seq x y z
N MET A 1 -15.92 -9.67 -0.98
CA MET A 1 -15.03 -8.91 -1.89
C MET A 1 -15.02 -9.64 -3.22
N LEU A 2 -15.02 -8.93 -4.34
CA LEU A 2 -14.96 -9.54 -5.66
C LEU A 2 -13.55 -10.04 -5.94
N CYS A 3 -13.40 -11.33 -6.18
CA CYS A 3 -12.14 -11.94 -6.55
C CYS A 3 -12.23 -12.39 -8.00
N TRP A 4 -11.23 -12.04 -8.81
CA TRP A 4 -11.10 -12.58 -10.15
C TRP A 4 -10.58 -14.01 -10.02
N VAL A 5 -11.40 -14.98 -10.43
CA VAL A 5 -10.98 -16.38 -10.52
C VAL A 5 -10.82 -16.69 -12.00
N ILE A 6 -9.62 -17.09 -12.40
CA ILE A 6 -9.36 -17.59 -13.75
C ILE A 6 -9.91 -19.01 -13.81
N ALA A 7 -10.90 -19.26 -14.65
CA ALA A 7 -11.31 -20.61 -15.02
C ALA A 7 -10.96 -20.80 -16.49
N ALA A 8 -9.90 -21.56 -16.76
CA ALA A 8 -9.55 -21.95 -18.11
C ALA A 8 -10.33 -23.22 -18.46
N ALA A 9 -11.21 -23.15 -19.46
CA ALA A 9 -11.78 -24.31 -20.13
C ALA A 9 -11.85 -24.01 -21.63
N GLY A 10 -11.11 -24.78 -22.43
CA GLY A 10 -11.23 -24.76 -23.89
C GLY A 10 -10.48 -23.65 -24.65
N GLY A 11 -9.28 -23.26 -24.20
CA GLY A 11 -8.39 -22.37 -24.98
C GLY A 11 -8.81 -20.89 -25.04
N GLU A 12 -9.98 -20.53 -24.54
CA GLU A 12 -10.46 -19.15 -24.46
C GLU A 12 -10.52 -18.67 -23.01
N ILE A 13 -9.84 -17.56 -22.70
CA ILE A 13 -9.79 -17.00 -21.34
C ILE A 13 -11.12 -16.27 -21.07
N LYS A 14 -12.00 -16.92 -20.30
CA LYS A 14 -13.28 -16.33 -19.89
C LYS A 14 -13.20 -15.76 -18.48
N TRP A 15 -13.13 -14.43 -18.38
CA TRP A 15 -13.19 -13.74 -17.11
C TRP A 15 -14.60 -13.81 -16.52
N ARG A 16 -14.74 -14.37 -15.31
CA ARG A 16 -16.01 -14.40 -14.56
C ARG A 16 -15.90 -13.63 -13.26
N ARG A 17 -16.83 -12.70 -13.08
CA ARG A 17 -16.97 -11.88 -11.87
C ARG A 17 -17.73 -12.70 -10.82
N ARG A 18 -17.02 -13.26 -9.83
CA ARG A 18 -17.62 -14.07 -8.76
C ARG A 18 -17.50 -13.38 -7.41
N LEU A 19 -18.59 -13.33 -6.65
CA LEU A 19 -18.57 -12.89 -5.26
C LEU A 19 -18.06 -14.05 -4.42
N VAL A 20 -16.87 -13.91 -3.83
CA VAL A 20 -16.28 -14.92 -2.94
C VAL A 20 -16.18 -14.31 -1.55
N LEU A 21 -16.69 -15.03 -0.55
CA LEU A 21 -16.52 -14.68 0.85
C LEU A 21 -15.07 -14.98 1.22
N ARG A 22 -14.20 -13.96 1.26
CA ARG A 22 -12.84 -14.11 1.79
C ARG A 22 -12.87 -13.88 3.29
N GLY A 23 -12.69 -14.95 4.06
CA GLY A 23 -12.74 -14.96 5.53
C GLY A 23 -11.62 -14.19 6.25
N LYS A 24 -10.69 -13.53 5.55
CA LYS A 24 -9.70 -12.65 6.19
C LYS A 24 -9.41 -11.43 5.30
N LEU A 25 -10.15 -10.35 5.55
CA LEU A 25 -9.80 -9.01 5.08
C LEU A 25 -9.34 -8.18 6.27
N THR A 26 -8.08 -7.79 6.20
CA THR A 26 -7.38 -7.06 7.25
C THR A 26 -7.99 -5.67 7.46
N MET A 27 -8.14 -5.35 8.74
CA MET A 27 -8.20 -4.04 9.40
C MET A 27 -9.57 -3.41 9.72
N HIS A 28 -10.61 -3.39 8.89
CA HIS A 28 -11.80 -2.53 9.18
C HIS A 28 -13.19 -3.22 9.17
N THR A 29 -13.23 -4.53 8.99
CA THR A 29 -14.42 -5.36 9.31
C THR A 29 -14.01 -6.52 10.20
N ALA A 30 -13.10 -6.27 11.14
CA ALA A 30 -12.40 -7.29 11.91
C ALA A 30 -13.36 -8.01 12.86
N TYR A 31 -14.14 -8.94 12.31
CA TYR A 31 -15.18 -9.70 12.99
C TYR A 31 -14.60 -10.60 14.09
N GLU A 32 -13.30 -10.90 14.01
CA GLU A 32 -12.60 -11.86 14.85
C GLU A 32 -11.47 -11.24 15.70
N ARG A 33 -11.43 -9.90 15.87
CA ARG A 33 -10.42 -9.29 16.76
C ARG A 33 -10.94 -9.06 18.17
N ARG A 34 -10.08 -9.36 19.15
CA ARG A 34 -10.33 -9.12 20.58
C ARG A 34 -10.52 -7.63 20.93
N ASP A 35 -9.96 -6.71 20.13
CA ASP A 35 -10.10 -5.25 20.29
C ASP A 35 -11.38 -4.67 19.65
N ASN A 36 -12.17 -5.49 18.96
CA ASN A 36 -13.42 -5.09 18.31
C ASN A 36 -14.62 -5.80 18.96
N ALA A 37 -14.93 -5.42 20.20
CA ALA A 37 -15.92 -6.08 21.05
C ALA A 37 -17.35 -6.11 20.48
N CYS A 38 -17.64 -5.35 19.42
CA CYS A 38 -18.96 -5.30 18.81
C CYS A 38 -18.84 -4.97 17.30
N PRO A 39 -18.56 -5.97 16.46
CA PRO A 39 -18.44 -5.76 15.01
C PRO A 39 -19.80 -5.34 14.43
N ALA A 40 -19.83 -4.20 13.73
CA ALA A 40 -21.02 -3.77 13.01
C ALA A 40 -21.13 -4.54 11.68
N ALA A 41 -22.33 -5.02 11.36
CA ALA A 41 -22.61 -5.63 10.07
C ALA A 41 -22.39 -4.61 8.94
N VAL A 42 -21.77 -5.05 7.85
CA VAL A 42 -21.69 -4.25 6.61
C VAL A 42 -23.08 -4.20 5.98
N THR A 43 -23.60 -3.00 5.76
CA THR A 43 -24.96 -2.78 5.22
C THR A 43 -24.93 -2.32 3.77
N ALA A 44 -23.85 -1.66 3.32
CA ALA A 44 -23.73 -1.15 1.97
C ALA A 44 -22.30 -1.25 1.43
N VAL A 45 -22.16 -1.53 0.14
CA VAL A 45 -20.89 -1.50 -0.58
C VAL A 45 -21.12 -0.84 -1.94
N ALA A 46 -20.41 0.25 -2.22
CA ALA A 46 -20.56 1.02 -3.45
C ALA A 46 -19.21 1.23 -4.16
N PRO A 47 -19.05 0.86 -5.44
CA PRO A 47 -17.86 1.18 -6.20
C PRO A 47 -17.80 2.69 -6.53
N ALA A 48 -16.60 3.25 -6.58
CA ALA A 48 -16.41 4.60 -7.10
C ALA A 48 -16.71 4.63 -8.60
N ARG A 49 -17.33 5.72 -9.09
CA ARG A 49 -17.56 5.94 -10.53
C ARG A 49 -16.27 5.88 -11.36
N SER A 50 -15.15 6.26 -10.76
CA SER A 50 -13.82 6.18 -11.36
C SER A 50 -13.32 4.74 -11.56
N GLY A 51 -14.04 3.72 -11.09
CA GLY A 51 -13.59 2.33 -11.03
C GLY A 51 -12.44 2.08 -10.04
N ARG A 52 -11.92 3.13 -9.38
CA ARG A 52 -10.69 3.12 -8.58
C ARG A 52 -10.96 3.33 -7.09
N GLY A 53 -12.01 2.71 -6.57
CA GLY A 53 -12.30 2.76 -5.15
C GLY A 53 -13.59 2.07 -4.74
N LEU A 54 -13.75 1.92 -3.43
CA LEU A 54 -14.89 1.27 -2.79
C LEU A 54 -15.32 2.09 -1.57
N ALA A 55 -16.61 2.34 -1.41
CA ALA A 55 -17.19 2.81 -0.16
C ALA A 55 -17.89 1.64 0.55
N VAL A 56 -17.73 1.53 1.85
CA VAL A 56 -18.35 0.51 2.70
C VAL A 56 -19.07 1.21 3.84
N GLY A 57 -20.39 0.98 3.93
CA GLY A 57 -21.23 1.44 5.04
C GLY A 57 -21.52 0.31 6.02
N ASP A 58 -21.66 0.63 7.30
CA ASP A 58 -22.06 -0.33 8.33
C ASP A 58 -23.39 0.03 9.03
N ALA A 59 -23.89 -0.90 9.85
CA ALA A 59 -25.12 -0.75 10.61
C ALA A 59 -25.08 0.35 11.69
N ARG A 60 -23.90 0.96 11.93
CA ARG A 60 -23.72 2.10 12.84
C ARG A 60 -23.61 3.43 12.09
N GLY A 61 -23.82 3.43 10.78
CA GLY A 61 -23.75 4.62 9.94
C GLY A 61 -22.33 5.09 9.61
N ARG A 62 -21.29 4.29 9.91
CA ARG A 62 -19.91 4.63 9.53
C ARG A 62 -19.68 4.33 8.06
N ILE A 63 -18.92 5.20 7.40
CA ILE A 63 -18.55 5.04 5.99
C ILE A 63 -17.03 4.99 5.86
N PHE A 64 -16.53 3.89 5.29
CA PHE A 64 -15.11 3.68 4.99
C PHE A 64 -14.89 3.76 3.48
N ARG A 65 -13.94 4.58 3.04
CA ARG A 65 -13.60 4.73 1.62
C ARG A 65 -12.19 4.22 1.34
N TRP A 66 -12.10 3.36 0.33
CA TRP A 66 -10.88 2.75 -0.16
C TRP A 66 -10.61 3.27 -1.57
N SER A 67 -9.35 3.56 -1.87
CA SER A 67 -8.90 3.86 -3.23
C SER A 67 -7.87 2.82 -3.62
N ALA A 68 -8.05 2.19 -4.77
CA ALA A 68 -7.01 1.31 -5.29
C ALA A 68 -5.83 2.19 -5.75
N PRO A 69 -4.57 1.87 -5.37
CA PRO A 69 -3.42 2.55 -5.93
C PRO A 69 -3.34 2.26 -7.44
N ASP A 70 -2.86 3.23 -8.19
CA ASP A 70 -2.65 3.07 -9.62
C ASP A 70 -1.50 2.09 -9.87
N MET A 71 -1.82 0.92 -10.43
CA MET A 71 -0.84 -0.12 -10.81
C MET A 71 -0.28 0.10 -12.23
N SER A 72 -0.82 1.05 -13.00
CA SER A 72 -0.36 1.33 -14.37
C SER A 72 0.86 2.25 -14.43
N SER A 73 1.16 2.94 -13.33
CA SER A 73 2.37 3.71 -13.16
C SER A 73 3.45 2.80 -12.58
N SER A 74 4.40 2.37 -13.41
CA SER A 74 5.71 1.81 -12.98
C SER A 74 6.51 2.77 -12.05
N SER A 75 5.98 3.96 -11.82
CA SER A 75 6.25 4.89 -10.73
C SER A 75 5.10 4.87 -9.71
N GLY A 76 5.14 3.91 -8.77
CA GLY A 76 4.15 3.76 -7.70
C GLY A 76 3.88 5.05 -6.93
N ALA A 77 2.80 5.74 -7.30
CA ALA A 77 2.44 7.02 -6.71
C ALA A 77 0.95 7.09 -6.36
N LYS A 78 0.72 7.56 -5.13
CA LYS A 78 -0.51 8.19 -4.59
C LYS A 78 -1.56 7.27 -3.93
N GLY A 79 -1.09 6.40 -3.03
CA GLY A 79 -1.80 6.11 -1.77
C GLY A 79 -1.32 7.08 -0.68
N GLY A 80 -2.15 7.37 0.32
CA GLY A 80 -1.87 8.37 1.37
C GLY A 80 -0.60 8.10 2.20
N PRO A 81 -0.27 8.97 3.19
CA PRO A 81 1.01 8.97 3.91
C PRO A 81 1.45 7.61 4.49
N ALA A 82 0.50 6.75 4.85
CA ALA A 82 0.75 5.47 5.52
C ALA A 82 0.77 4.23 4.60
N ASP A 83 0.26 4.32 3.37
CA ASP A 83 -0.13 3.12 2.60
C ASP A 83 0.95 2.60 1.63
N HIS A 84 2.17 3.12 1.78
CA HIS A 84 3.29 2.85 0.87
C HIS A 84 4.49 2.21 1.59
N TRP A 85 4.42 2.01 2.90
CA TRP A 85 5.49 1.32 3.65
C TRP A 85 5.35 -0.18 3.44
N ILE A 86 6.29 -0.73 2.67
CA ILE A 86 6.41 -2.17 2.51
C ILE A 86 6.71 -2.77 3.90
N ARG A 87 5.92 -3.78 4.30
CA ARG A 87 6.14 -4.50 5.56
C ARG A 87 7.52 -5.15 5.56
N ASP A 88 8.24 -5.05 6.67
CA ASP A 88 9.61 -5.56 6.79
C ASP A 88 9.72 -7.06 6.47
N ASP A 89 8.69 -7.84 6.81
CA ASP A 89 8.61 -9.28 6.56
C ASP A 89 8.61 -9.64 5.06
N THR A 90 8.24 -8.68 4.20
CA THR A 90 8.16 -8.87 2.75
C THR A 90 9.40 -8.40 1.99
N ALA A 91 10.40 -7.83 2.67
CA ALA A 91 11.61 -7.30 2.05
C ALA A 91 12.89 -7.88 2.70
N PRO A 92 13.33 -9.08 2.27
CA PRO A 92 14.57 -9.69 2.78
C PRO A 92 15.85 -9.04 2.20
N TYR A 93 15.73 -8.27 1.11
CA TYR A 93 16.85 -7.64 0.43
C TYR A 93 16.61 -6.14 0.22
N CYS A 94 17.70 -5.37 0.16
CA CYS A 94 17.65 -3.95 -0.18
C CYS A 94 17.12 -3.76 -1.61
N THR A 95 16.13 -2.86 -1.77
CA THR A 95 15.49 -2.59 -3.07
C THR A 95 16.48 -2.15 -4.16
N GLN A 96 17.56 -1.43 -3.80
CA GLN A 96 18.56 -0.95 -4.75
C GLN A 96 19.71 -1.94 -4.98
N CYS A 97 20.51 -2.24 -3.96
CA CYS A 97 21.73 -3.06 -4.12
C CYS A 97 21.55 -4.55 -3.84
N GLN A 98 20.34 -5.01 -3.54
CA GLN A 98 20.02 -6.42 -3.26
C GLN A 98 20.82 -7.06 -2.11
N VAL A 99 21.48 -6.27 -1.25
CA VAL A 99 22.12 -6.80 -0.04
C VAL A 99 21.05 -7.41 0.87
N ARG A 100 21.34 -8.59 1.43
CA ARG A 100 20.46 -9.26 2.37
C ARG A 100 20.47 -8.53 3.71
N PHE A 101 19.29 -8.26 4.25
CA PHE A 101 19.19 -7.71 5.60
C PHE A 101 19.53 -8.75 6.66
N THR A 102 20.24 -8.31 7.69
CA THR A 102 20.67 -9.13 8.84
C THR A 102 20.45 -8.35 10.13
N ALA A 103 20.80 -8.92 11.30
CA ALA A 103 20.75 -8.18 12.56
C ALA A 103 21.66 -6.92 12.55
N LEU A 104 22.75 -6.95 11.77
CA LEU A 104 23.68 -5.84 11.59
C LEU A 104 23.29 -4.92 10.42
N GLU A 105 22.88 -5.50 9.28
CA GLU A 105 22.38 -4.72 8.13
C GLU A 105 20.89 -4.43 8.32
N ARG A 106 20.59 -3.32 8.99
CA ARG A 106 19.23 -2.91 9.36
C ARG A 106 18.44 -2.38 8.15
N ARG A 107 17.12 -2.56 8.21
CA ARG A 107 16.17 -2.05 7.22
C ARG A 107 15.90 -0.57 7.43
N HIS A 108 15.77 0.18 6.33
CA HIS A 108 15.40 1.59 6.35
C HIS A 108 14.42 1.92 5.24
N HIS A 109 13.28 2.53 5.58
CA HIS A 109 12.30 2.99 4.60
C HIS A 109 12.68 4.35 4.02
N CYS A 110 12.52 4.50 2.70
CA CYS A 110 12.52 5.81 2.08
C CYS A 110 11.20 6.54 2.42
N ARG A 111 11.28 7.76 2.97
CA ARG A 111 10.07 8.54 3.33
C ARG A 111 9.38 9.15 2.12
N GLU A 112 9.92 9.02 0.91
CA GLU A 112 9.25 9.45 -0.33
C GLU A 112 8.55 8.26 -1.01
N CYS A 113 9.29 7.18 -1.33
CA CYS A 113 8.75 6.03 -2.07
C CYS A 113 8.33 4.82 -1.23
N GLY A 114 8.71 4.75 0.06
CA GLY A 114 8.27 3.71 1.01
C GLY A 114 8.90 2.33 0.87
N ALA A 115 9.74 2.14 -0.15
CA ALA A 115 10.53 0.93 -0.30
C ALA A 115 11.63 0.82 0.77
N VAL A 116 12.16 -0.38 0.95
CA VAL A 116 13.13 -0.74 2.00
C VAL A 116 14.55 -0.78 1.44
N PHE A 117 15.49 -0.15 2.13
CA PHE A 117 16.89 0.01 1.72
C PHE A 117 17.85 -0.27 2.88
N CYS A 118 19.11 -0.55 2.54
CA CYS A 118 20.22 -0.60 3.48
C CYS A 118 20.69 0.80 3.90
N GLY A 119 21.58 0.87 4.89
CA GLY A 119 22.10 2.15 5.39
C GLY A 119 22.78 2.96 4.29
N ARG A 120 23.52 2.29 3.40
CA ARG A 120 24.25 2.91 2.29
C ARG A 120 23.33 3.50 1.22
N CYS A 121 22.29 2.78 0.80
CA CYS A 121 21.37 3.22 -0.25
C CYS A 121 20.34 4.26 0.22
N SER A 122 20.20 4.46 1.53
CA SER A 122 19.25 5.41 2.13
C SER A 122 19.93 6.46 3.02
N ARG A 123 21.19 6.79 2.77
CA ARG A 123 21.96 7.76 3.56
C ARG A 123 21.58 9.23 3.32
N TYR A 124 20.63 9.49 2.44
CA TYR A 124 20.29 10.83 1.97
C TYR A 124 19.10 11.39 2.75
N GLU A 125 19.04 12.72 2.87
CA GLU A 125 17.91 13.42 3.45
C GLU A 125 17.37 14.47 2.50
N ALA A 126 16.05 14.58 2.39
CA ALA A 126 15.39 15.54 1.50
C ALA A 126 14.09 16.05 2.11
N PRO A 127 13.65 17.29 1.77
CA PRO A 127 12.36 17.81 2.18
C PRO A 127 11.25 17.11 1.39
N VAL A 128 10.57 16.18 2.04
CA VAL A 128 9.43 15.45 1.45
C VAL A 128 8.16 16.28 1.60
N ARG A 129 7.75 16.97 0.51
CA ARG A 129 6.63 17.93 0.51
C ARG A 129 5.33 17.34 1.06
N ARG A 130 5.05 16.06 0.78
CA ARG A 130 3.80 15.40 1.23
C ARG A 130 3.72 15.16 2.74
N LEU A 131 4.86 15.10 3.44
CA LEU A 131 4.89 14.85 4.88
C LEU A 131 4.73 16.11 5.73
N ARG A 132 4.75 17.31 5.10
CA ARG A 132 4.80 18.61 5.81
C ARG A 132 5.83 18.62 6.95
N ALA A 133 6.92 17.86 6.78
CA ALA A 133 7.97 17.78 7.78
C ALA A 133 8.77 19.07 7.79
N LEU A 134 8.98 19.64 8.98
CA LEU A 134 9.80 20.85 9.17
C LEU A 134 11.28 20.62 8.85
N ARG A 135 11.74 19.38 8.93
CA ARG A 135 13.14 18.98 8.68
C ARG A 135 13.22 17.97 7.54
N PRO A 136 14.35 17.94 6.80
CA PRO A 136 14.63 16.88 5.84
C PRO A 136 14.47 15.50 6.48
N VAL A 137 13.97 14.55 5.69
CA VAL A 137 13.76 13.17 6.14
C VAL A 137 14.51 12.21 5.25
N ARG A 138 14.82 11.04 5.80
CA ARG A 138 15.57 9.99 5.10
C ARG A 138 14.89 9.56 3.79
N VAL A 139 15.65 9.55 2.71
CA VAL A 139 15.22 9.08 1.38
C VAL A 139 16.28 8.18 0.74
N CYS A 140 15.88 7.36 -0.23
CA CYS A 140 16.83 6.65 -1.08
C CYS A 140 17.48 7.60 -2.09
N GLN A 141 18.59 7.16 -2.68
CA GLN A 141 19.34 7.94 -3.67
C GLN A 141 18.46 8.46 -4.81
N ARG A 142 17.69 7.57 -5.46
CA ARG A 142 16.79 7.95 -6.56
C ARG A 142 15.78 9.04 -6.16
N CYS A 143 15.20 8.94 -4.97
CA CYS A 143 14.25 9.94 -4.49
C CYS A 143 14.94 11.26 -4.15
N HIS A 144 16.14 11.21 -3.58
CA HIS A 144 16.94 12.40 -3.35
C HIS A 144 17.20 13.15 -4.66
N ASP A 145 17.70 12.46 -5.67
CA ASP A 145 18.06 13.06 -6.96
C ASP A 145 16.84 13.68 -7.66
N ASN A 146 15.69 12.97 -7.65
CA ASN A 146 14.43 13.49 -8.19
C ASN A 146 13.94 14.74 -7.44
N ILE A 147 14.07 14.79 -6.12
CA ILE A 147 13.64 15.95 -5.31
C ILE A 147 14.57 17.15 -5.54
N GLN A 148 15.87 16.93 -5.74
CA GLN A 148 16.81 18.02 -6.04
C GLN A 148 16.61 18.56 -7.46
N ALA A 149 16.38 17.68 -8.45
CA ALA A 149 16.08 18.10 -9.81
C ALA A 149 14.79 18.94 -9.91
N ALA A 150 13.78 18.63 -9.09
CA ALA A 150 12.52 19.40 -9.03
C ALA A 150 12.62 20.76 -8.31
N LYS A 151 13.82 21.15 -7.83
CA LYS A 151 14.08 22.48 -7.27
C LYS A 151 14.70 23.45 -8.29
N GLN A 152 15.14 22.95 -9.44
CA GLN A 152 15.60 23.75 -10.59
C GLN A 152 14.41 24.14 -11.46
#